data_AF-A0A6N2L3W4-F1
#
_entry.id   AF-A0A6N2L3W4-F1
#
_cell.length_a   1.000
_cell.length_b   1.000
_cell.length_c   1.000
_cell.angle_alpha   90.00
_cell.angle_beta   90.00
_cell.angle_gamma   90.00
#
_symmetry.space_group_name_H-M   'P 1'
#
loop_
_entity.id
_entity.type
_entity.pdbx_description
1 polymer ?
#
loop_
_entity_poly.entity_id
_entity_poly.type
_entity_poly.pdbx_seq_one_letter_code
_entity_poly.pdbx_strand_id
1 'polypeptide(L)' 'MFSCHSGYRPFDLKECVLAIHDIQLNRQGSSSRAVRDKYTQHKFKHVATLSPPSEVPVCYFAAINELCSVRFSRMR' A
#
# COMPACT_ATOMS: atom_id res chain seq x y z
N MET A 1 -0.35 -11.95 -3.64
CA MET A 1 -0.69 -12.65 -2.39
C MET A 1 -1.20 -11.64 -1.36
N PHE A 2 -2.38 -11.06 -1.61
CA PHE A 2 -3.08 -10.11 -0.71
C PHE A 2 -4.59 -10.10 -1.00
N SER A 3 -4.97 -10.39 -2.25
CA SER A 3 -6.35 -10.32 -2.76
C SER A 3 -7.27 -11.49 -2.37
N CYS A 4 -6.78 -12.60 -1.83
CA CYS A 4 -7.62 -13.77 -1.55
C CYS A 4 -8.25 -13.78 -0.16
N HIS A 5 -7.84 -12.87 0.74
CA HIS A 5 -8.25 -12.90 2.16
C HIS A 5 -9.07 -11.70 2.60
N SER A 6 -8.94 -10.55 1.93
CA SER A 6 -9.63 -9.31 2.32
C SER A 6 -10.98 -9.11 1.63
N GLY A 7 -11.28 -9.85 0.56
CA GLY A 7 -12.49 -9.69 -0.26
C GLY A 7 -12.48 -8.45 -1.17
N TYR A 8 -11.48 -7.56 -1.04
CA TYR A 8 -11.34 -6.37 -1.88
C TYR A 8 -10.53 -6.67 -3.13
N ARG A 9 -10.99 -6.20 -4.29
CA ARG A 9 -10.18 -6.24 -5.51
C ARG A 9 -9.11 -5.13 -5.41
N PRO A 10 -7.90 -5.34 -5.93
CA PRO A 10 -6.87 -4.30 -5.96
C PRO A 10 -7.37 -2.98 -6.54
N PHE A 11 -8.22 -3.05 -7.58
CA PHE A 11 -8.86 -1.88 -8.19
C PHE A 11 -9.72 -1.08 -7.21
N ASP A 12 -10.48 -1.75 -6.33
CA ASP A 12 -11.36 -1.09 -5.36
C ASP A 12 -10.56 -0.32 -4.30
N LEU A 13 -9.31 -0.74 -4.04
CA LEU A 13 -8.41 -0.09 -3.10
C LEU A 13 -7.61 1.07 -3.72
N LYS A 14 -7.72 1.28 -5.04
CA LYS A 14 -6.89 2.24 -5.78
C LYS A 14 -6.95 3.64 -5.20
N GLU A 15 -8.16 4.19 -5.07
CA GLU A 15 -8.35 5.56 -4.58
C GLU A 15 -7.81 5.74 -3.14
N CYS A 16 -8.01 4.72 -2.29
CA CYS A 16 -7.50 4.72 -0.92
C CYS A 16 -5.97 4.71 -0.88
N VAL A 17 -5.32 3.86 -1.69
CA VAL A 17 -3.86 3.78 -1.78
C VAL A 17 -3.27 5.09 -2.30
N LEU A 18 -3.89 5.70 -3.31
CA LEU A 18 -3.45 6.98 -3.86
C LEU A 18 -3.57 8.12 -2.83
N ALA A 19 -4.67 8.18 -2.08
CA ALA A 19 -4.83 9.17 -1.01
C ALA A 19 -3.77 9.01 0.09
N ILE A 20 -3.46 7.78 0.51
CA ILE A 20 -2.38 7.51 1.49
C ILE A 20 -1.03 7.95 0.93
N HIS A 21 -0.76 7.67 -0.35
CA HIS A 21 0.49 8.04 -1.02
C HIS A 21 0.69 9.56 -1.08
N ASP A 22 -0.38 10.32 -1.39
CA ASP A 22 -0.34 11.79 -1.37
C ASP A 22 -0.08 12.37 0.03
N ILE A 23 -0.66 11.75 1.07
CA ILE A 23 -0.39 12.12 2.47
C ILE A 23 1.09 11.86 2.82
N GLN A 24 1.65 10.73 2.39
CA GLN A 24 3.07 10.42 2.62
C GLN A 24 4.03 11.38 1.91
N LEU A 25 3.69 11.78 0.68
CA LEU A 25 4.46 12.78 -0.06
C LEU A 25 4.26 14.22 0.46
N ASN A 26 3.38 14.40 1.45
CA ASN A 26 3.13 15.68 2.10
C ASN A 26 2.61 16.75 1.11
N ARG A 27 2.03 16.33 -0.02
CA ARG A 27 1.53 17.22 -1.10
C ARG A 27 0.33 18.05 -0.65
N GLN A 28 -0.40 17.58 0.34
CA GLN A 28 -1.59 18.23 0.89
C GLN A 28 -1.36 19.00 2.20
N GLY A 29 -0.14 19.03 2.75
CA GLY A 29 0.17 19.76 4.00
C GLY A 29 -0.56 19.24 5.25
N SER A 30 -1.27 18.12 5.16
CA SER A 30 -2.13 17.53 6.21
C SER A 30 -1.43 16.51 7.10
N SER A 31 -0.13 16.25 6.88
CA SER A 31 0.66 15.32 7.71
C SER A 31 0.75 15.85 9.14
N SER A 32 0.01 15.23 10.07
CA SER A 32 0.18 15.48 11.51
C SER A 32 1.62 15.28 11.92
N ARG A 33 2.31 16.38 12.25
CA ARG A 33 3.72 16.40 12.64
C ARG A 33 3.98 15.51 13.86
N ALA A 34 3.03 15.46 14.79
CA ALA A 34 3.10 14.57 15.96
C ALA A 34 3.15 13.08 15.58
N VAL A 35 2.43 12.67 14.53
CA VAL A 35 2.48 11.28 14.04
C VAL A 35 3.84 11.02 13.39
N ARG A 36 4.35 11.93 12.57
CA ARG A 36 5.69 11.81 11.97
C ARG A 36 6.76 11.66 13.04
N ASP A 37 6.75 12.54 14.04
CA ASP A 37 7.75 12.57 15.12
C ASP A 37 7.71 11.28 15.95
N LYS A 38 6.51 10.73 16.23
CA LYS A 38 6.34 9.43 16.88
C LYS A 38 7.04 8.32 16.10
N TYR A 39 6.78 8.21 14.79
CA TYR A 39 7.31 7.13 13.96
C TYR A 39 8.76 7.35 13.47
N THR A 40 9.37 8.50 13.81
CA THR A 40 10.83 8.76 13.67
C THR A 40 11.63 8.17 14.83
N GLN A 41 11.00 7.83 15.96
CA GLN A 41 11.71 7.27 17.11
C GLN A 41 12.25 5.85 16.83
N HIS A 42 13.39 5.51 17.43
CA HIS A 42 14.04 4.19 17.27
C HIS A 42 13.12 3.01 17.67
N LYS A 43 12.22 3.21 18.64
CA LYS A 43 11.20 2.22 19.04
C LYS A 43 10.34 1.76 17.86
N PHE A 44 10.09 2.64 16.89
CA PHE A 44 9.32 2.36 15.67
C PHE A 44 10.21 2.17 14.45
N LYS A 45 11.50 1.86 14.65
CA LYS A 45 12.46 1.55 13.58
C LYS A 45 12.60 2.67 12.53
N HIS A 46 12.36 3.93 12.93
CA HIS A 46 12.51 5.10 12.07
C HIS A 46 11.67 5.05 10.78
N VAL A 47 10.53 4.34 10.76
CA VAL A 47 9.75 4.15 9.52
C VAL A 47 9.26 5.46 8.89
N ALA A 48 9.14 6.55 9.66
CA ALA A 48 8.78 7.86 9.13
C ALA A 48 9.93 8.60 8.42
N THR A 49 11.18 8.12 8.49
CA THR A 49 12.31 8.69 7.76
C THR A 49 12.48 8.08 6.37
N LEU A 50 11.70 7.04 6.04
CA LEU A 50 11.72 6.42 4.71
C LEU A 50 11.09 7.38 3.70
N SER A 51 11.75 7.56 2.57
CA SER A 51 11.21 8.32 1.44
C SER A 51 10.21 7.45 0.68
N PRO A 52 8.93 7.85 0.54
CA PRO A 52 8.00 7.14 -0.33
C PRO A 52 8.45 7.26 -1.80
N PRO A 53 8.11 6.26 -2.65
CA PRO A 53 8.35 6.36 -4.09
C PRO A 53 7.58 7.53 -4.70
N SER A 54 8.04 8.07 -5.83
CA SER A 54 7.41 9.24 -6.47
C SER A 54 6.00 8.96 -7.01
N GLU A 55 5.75 7.72 -7.44
CA GLU A 55 4.51 7.27 -8.08
C GLU A 55 4.17 5.86 -7.63
N VAL A 56 2.88 5.52 -7.62
CA VAL A 56 2.39 4.16 -7.41
C VAL A 56 2.13 3.50 -8.78
N PRO A 57 2.91 2.47 -9.16
CA PRO A 57 2.71 1.75 -10.42
C PRO A 57 1.27 1.25 -10.62
N VAL A 58 0.69 1.58 -11.77
CA VAL A 58 -0.70 1.23 -12.12
C VAL A 58 -0.91 -0.30 -12.16
N CYS A 59 0.15 -1.06 -12.46
CA CYS A 59 0.11 -2.52 -12.48
C CYS A 59 -0.26 -3.15 -11.13
N TYR A 60 -0.08 -2.44 -10.01
CA TYR A 60 -0.53 -2.92 -8.69
C TYR A 60 -2.05 -3.01 -8.58
N PHE A 61 -2.79 -2.23 -9.37
CA PHE A 61 -4.25 -2.21 -9.39
C PHE A 61 -4.86 -3.08 -10.49
N ALA A 62 -4.02 -3.72 -11.32
CA ALA A 62 -4.50 -4.65 -12.33
C ALA A 62 -5.17 -5.86 -11.68
N ALA A 63 -6.22 -6.37 -12.32
CA ALA A 63 -6.85 -7.61 -11.90
C ALA A 63 -5.77 -8.71 -11.89
N ILE A 64 -5.62 -9.42 -10.76
CA ILE A 64 -4.87 -10.68 -10.75
C ILE A 64 -5.75 -11.69 -11.49
N ASN A 65 -5.74 -11.60 -12.81
CA ASN A 65 -6.37 -12.59 -13.66
C ASN A 65 -5.50 -13.85 -13.55
N GLU A 66 -6.09 -14.90 -12.98
CA GLU A 66 -5.69 -16.31 -13.11
C GLU A 66 -4.46 -16.87 -12.38
N LEU A 67 -3.63 -16.14 -11.63
CA LEU A 67 -2.56 -16.85 -10.88
C LEU A 67 -3.08 -17.61 -9.64
N CYS A 68 -4.30 -17.29 -9.15
CA CYS A 68 -4.86 -17.90 -7.94
C CYS A 68 -5.70 -19.17 -8.21
N SER A 69 -6.33 -19.33 -9.38
CA SER A 69 -7.02 -20.59 -9.71
C SER A 69 -6.04 -21.70 -10.07
N VAL A 70 -5.00 -21.41 -10.84
CA VAL A 70 -4.09 -22.45 -11.37
C VAL A 70 -3.19 -23.06 -10.28
N ARG A 71 -2.87 -22.32 -9.22
CA ARG A 71 -2.05 -22.85 -8.11
C ARG A 71 -2.78 -23.82 -7.19
N PHE A 72 -4.10 -23.78 -7.11
CA PHE A 72 -4.87 -24.73 -6.30
C PHE A 72 -5.22 -26.01 -7.06
N SER A 73 -5.33 -25.97 -8.39
CA SER A 73 -5.66 -27.15 -9.21
C SER A 73 -4.47 -28.09 -9.47
N ARG A 74 -3.23 -27.69 -9.14
CA ARG A 74 -2.01 -28.46 -9.45
C ARG A 74 -1.33 -29.08 -8.22
N MET A 75 -2.01 -29.08 -7.07
CA MET A 75 -1.57 -29.76 -5.85
C MET A 75 -2.70 -30.63 -5.28
N ARG A 76 -3.29 -31.44 -6.17
CA ARG A 76 -4.10 -32.61 -5.82
C ARG A 76 -3.53 -33.81 -6.57
#